data_AF-A0A7W0Z435-F1
#
_entry.id   AF-A0A7W0Z435-F1
#
_cell.length_a   1.000
_cell.length_b   1.000
_cell.length_c   1.000
_cell.angle_alpha   90.00
_cell.angle_beta   90.00
_cell.angle_gamma   90.00
#
_symmetry.space_group_name_H-M   'P 1'
#
loop_
_entity.id
_entity.type
_entity.pdbx_description
1 polymer ?
#
loop_
_entity_poly.entity_id
_entity_poly.type
_entity_poly.pdbx_seq_one_letter_code
_entity_poly.pdbx_strand_id
1 'polypeptide(L)'
;MKDTTDFRDKTAIANALNAYRRGRISRRTMLQTLAAAGVALSASPMRPRRAAAQATPSPEMAEQPEEIVAWLQDVGRQFEGTTIRVVSEETPPSRAIINLKQALFEDLTGITVEWEVIPLAQVLARISQDAASQLGANDIYYLDQAWVGRFINDTFDPRELIEQQPDLAMPNYDIDDFLPPLTEHIATYGDKMIGFPCDVPIFMYFYRSDIYGEMGLEPATTMEEYLSHARTINEAMAADGTYGTVGQMQSGHYSLECDMTAWVWSHGGSVFTADGMCSLNDAEAVTGVDYMRELQTYMPAAVTTYDWGGQATAIQQGQGGQVITWGEDFPGWDNPDNSQVSGLMEPAPLPANATQRPAAEAGFE
;
A
#
# COMPACT_ATOMS: atom_id res chain seq x y z
N MET A 1 -2.07 31.45 -12.60
CA MET A 1 -3.01 30.33 -12.42
C MET A 1 -2.99 30.04 -10.94
N LYS A 2 -4.14 30.06 -10.25
CA LYS A 2 -4.16 29.76 -8.81
C LYS A 2 -3.82 28.27 -8.71
N ASP A 3 -2.77 27.94 -7.96
CA ASP A 3 -2.41 26.55 -7.72
C ASP A 3 -3.54 25.94 -6.87
N THR A 4 -4.28 24.98 -7.42
CA THR A 4 -5.48 24.39 -6.79
C THR A 4 -5.06 23.30 -5.82
N THR A 5 -4.33 23.70 -4.78
CA THR A 5 -3.90 22.83 -3.67
C THR A 5 -4.94 22.75 -2.55
N ASP A 6 -5.98 23.59 -2.57
CA ASP A 6 -7.07 23.54 -1.58
C ASP A 6 -8.03 22.37 -1.88
N PHE A 7 -8.15 21.45 -0.93
CA PHE A 7 -9.06 20.31 -0.95
C PHE A 7 -10.49 20.70 -1.34
N ARG A 8 -10.99 21.83 -0.84
CA ARG A 8 -12.35 22.32 -1.15
C ARG A 8 -12.55 22.65 -2.62
N ASP A 9 -11.51 23.18 -3.27
CA ASP A 9 -11.55 23.51 -4.69
C ASP A 9 -11.57 22.23 -5.55
N LYS A 10 -10.83 21.18 -5.15
CA LYS A 10 -10.82 19.87 -5.84
C LYS A 10 -12.19 19.18 -5.80
N THR A 11 -12.83 19.11 -4.63
CA THR A 11 -14.17 18.50 -4.49
C THR A 11 -15.23 19.27 -5.31
N ALA A 12 -15.18 20.60 -5.31
CA ALA A 12 -16.11 21.43 -6.08
C ALA A 12 -15.97 21.21 -7.61
N ILE A 13 -14.74 21.04 -8.10
CA ILE A 13 -14.43 20.72 -9.50
C ILE A 13 -15.00 19.34 -9.87
N ALA A 14 -14.72 18.31 -9.07
CA ALA A 14 -15.16 16.94 -9.33
C ALA A 14 -16.69 16.82 -9.37
N ASN A 15 -17.37 17.42 -8.38
CA ASN A 15 -18.83 17.46 -8.31
C ASN A 15 -19.44 18.12 -9.55
N ALA A 16 -18.88 19.24 -10.01
CA ALA A 16 -19.37 19.92 -11.21
C ALA A 16 -19.16 19.09 -12.49
N LEU A 17 -18.01 18.41 -12.63
CA LEU A 17 -17.72 17.53 -13.77
C LEU A 17 -18.66 16.32 -13.78
N ASN A 18 -18.87 15.67 -12.64
CA ASN A 18 -19.77 14.52 -12.51
C ASN A 18 -21.23 14.92 -12.76
N ALA A 19 -21.70 16.04 -12.19
CA ALA A 19 -23.04 16.53 -12.43
C ALA A 19 -23.29 16.90 -13.90
N TYR A 20 -22.28 17.43 -14.62
CA TYR A 20 -22.39 17.70 -16.05
C TYR A 20 -22.43 16.42 -16.89
N ARG A 21 -21.54 15.46 -16.62
CA ARG A 21 -21.54 14.14 -17.27
C ARG A 21 -22.88 13.44 -17.13
N ARG A 22 -23.52 13.56 -15.96
CA ARG A 22 -24.83 13.02 -15.64
C ARG A 22 -26.02 13.84 -16.16
N GLY A 23 -25.78 14.91 -16.91
CA GLY A 23 -26.83 15.79 -17.45
C GLY A 23 -27.62 16.57 -16.40
N ARG A 24 -27.16 16.63 -15.15
CA ARG A 24 -27.83 17.30 -14.03
C ARG A 24 -27.59 18.81 -14.01
N ILE A 25 -26.48 19.27 -14.57
CA ILE A 25 -26.18 20.70 -14.73
C ILE A 25 -25.81 21.05 -16.16
N SER A 26 -26.04 22.31 -16.53
CA SER A 26 -25.65 22.80 -17.86
C SER A 26 -24.13 22.94 -17.98
N ARG A 27 -23.61 22.86 -19.22
CA ARG A 27 -22.20 23.16 -19.52
C ARG A 27 -21.76 24.52 -18.96
N ARG A 28 -22.66 25.52 -18.98
CA ARG A 28 -22.39 26.86 -18.44
C ARG A 28 -22.17 26.82 -16.93
N THR A 29 -23.01 26.09 -16.20
CA THR A 29 -22.90 25.92 -14.74
C THR A 29 -21.59 25.22 -14.38
N MET A 30 -21.25 24.14 -15.09
CA MET A 30 -19.97 23.44 -14.92
C MET A 30 -18.79 24.38 -15.12
N LEU A 31 -18.78 25.14 -16.22
CA LEU A 31 -17.70 26.09 -16.52
C LEU A 31 -17.58 27.22 -15.49
N GLN A 32 -18.69 27.66 -14.88
CA GLN A 32 -18.67 28.65 -13.81
C GLN A 32 -18.01 28.10 -12.53
N THR A 33 -18.31 26.85 -12.15
CA THR A 33 -17.67 26.20 -11.00
C THR A 33 -16.18 25.97 -11.23
N LEU A 34 -15.80 25.48 -12.43
CA LEU A 34 -14.39 25.32 -12.82
C LEU A 34 -13.63 26.65 -12.77
N ALA A 35 -14.24 27.74 -13.28
CA ALA A 35 -13.63 29.07 -13.24
C ALA A 35 -13.52 29.63 -11.82
N ALA A 36 -14.52 29.39 -10.96
CA ALA A 36 -14.48 29.80 -9.55
C ALA A 36 -13.37 29.07 -8.77
N ALA A 37 -13.11 27.81 -9.11
CA ALA A 37 -12.00 27.01 -8.60
C ALA A 37 -10.67 27.26 -9.34
N GLY A 38 -10.57 28.27 -10.21
CA GLY A 38 -9.31 28.68 -10.84
C GLY A 38 -8.82 27.85 -12.04
N VAL A 39 -9.64 26.92 -12.56
CA VAL A 39 -9.29 26.07 -13.71
C VAL A 39 -9.49 26.82 -15.03
N ALA A 40 -8.39 27.20 -15.69
CA ALA A 40 -8.42 27.80 -17.03
C ALA A 40 -8.29 26.71 -18.12
N LEU A 41 -9.36 26.47 -18.88
CA LEU A 41 -9.32 25.62 -20.07
C LEU A 41 -8.53 26.33 -21.20
N SER A 42 -7.21 26.14 -21.23
CA SER A 42 -6.42 26.52 -22.41
C SER A 42 -6.52 25.42 -23.47
N ALA A 43 -7.03 25.78 -24.65
CA ALA A 43 -7.01 24.92 -25.82
C ALA A 43 -5.58 24.90 -26.40
N SER A 44 -4.74 23.96 -25.96
CA SER A 44 -3.48 23.63 -26.61
C SER A 44 -3.51 22.19 -27.13
N PRO A 45 -2.94 21.91 -28.32
CA PRO A 45 -2.98 20.58 -28.92
C PRO A 45 -2.16 19.61 -28.06
N MET A 46 -2.76 18.45 -27.77
CA MET A 46 -2.14 17.31 -27.09
C MET A 46 -0.83 16.93 -27.82
N ARG A 47 0.30 17.29 -27.22
CA ARG A 47 1.59 16.64 -27.52
C ARG A 47 1.60 15.28 -26.81
N PRO A 48 2.24 14.24 -27.39
CA PRO A 48 2.39 12.98 -26.70
C PRO A 48 3.27 13.22 -25.47
N ARG A 49 2.68 12.99 -24.29
CA ARG A 49 3.33 13.17 -22.99
C ARG A 49 4.42 12.10 -22.87
N ARG A 50 5.68 12.53 -22.76
CA ARG A 50 6.81 11.70 -22.34
C ARG A 50 6.46 11.05 -21.00
N ALA A 51 6.78 9.77 -20.82
CA ALA A 51 6.78 9.15 -19.51
C ALA A 51 7.82 9.86 -18.62
N ALA A 52 7.36 10.49 -17.54
CA ALA A 52 8.07 11.01 -16.35
C ALA A 52 7.16 12.03 -15.66
N ALA A 53 7.11 12.20 -14.34
CA ALA A 53 7.79 11.58 -13.21
C ALA A 53 6.75 11.46 -12.09
N GLN A 54 6.77 10.35 -11.35
CA GLN A 54 6.00 10.21 -10.11
C GLN A 54 6.54 11.22 -9.09
N ALA A 55 5.67 11.64 -8.16
CA ALA A 55 5.95 12.67 -7.14
C ALA A 55 7.37 12.53 -6.59
N THR A 56 8.22 13.50 -6.95
CA THR A 56 9.56 13.62 -6.37
C THR A 56 9.36 14.22 -4.98
N PRO A 57 9.80 13.56 -3.89
CA PRO A 57 9.69 14.15 -2.56
C PRO A 57 10.37 15.53 -2.56
N SER A 58 9.73 16.51 -1.93
CA SER A 58 10.25 17.86 -1.79
C SER A 58 11.61 17.84 -1.05
N PRO A 59 12.59 18.68 -1.42
CA PRO A 59 13.93 18.69 -0.84
C PRO A 59 13.98 18.84 0.69
N GLU A 60 12.98 19.48 1.30
CA GLU A 60 12.87 19.66 2.76
C GLU A 60 12.68 18.35 3.55
N MET A 61 12.25 17.25 2.93
CA MET A 61 12.09 15.95 3.60
C MET A 61 13.35 15.07 3.56
N ALA A 62 14.43 15.55 2.93
CA ALA A 62 15.60 14.74 2.58
C ALA A 62 16.90 15.15 3.30
N GLU A 63 16.83 15.94 4.39
CA GLU A 63 18.04 16.25 5.17
C GLU A 63 18.19 15.24 6.31
N GLN A 64 19.24 14.41 6.23
CA GLN A 64 19.64 13.54 7.33
C GLN A 64 20.24 14.35 8.48
N PRO A 65 20.08 13.91 9.75
CA PRO A 65 20.74 14.56 10.87
C PRO A 65 22.26 14.62 10.67
N GLU A 66 22.88 15.76 11.04
CA GLU A 66 24.33 15.99 10.83
C GLU A 66 25.20 14.88 11.46
N GLU A 67 24.79 14.34 12.60
CA GLU A 67 25.48 13.23 13.27
C GLU A 67 25.48 11.94 12.42
N ILE A 68 24.37 11.62 11.75
CA ILE A 68 24.28 10.46 10.85
C ILE A 68 25.15 10.69 9.61
N VAL A 69 25.12 11.90 9.04
CA VAL A 69 25.96 12.26 7.89
C VAL A 69 27.44 12.12 8.23
N ALA A 70 27.87 12.64 9.39
CA ALA A 70 29.24 12.53 9.86
C ALA A 70 29.65 11.07 10.08
N TRP A 71 28.78 10.27 10.71
CA TRP A 71 29.01 8.84 10.93
C TRP A 71 29.12 8.04 9.61
N LEU A 72 28.22 8.27 8.64
CA LEU A 72 28.30 7.63 7.32
C LEU A 72 29.60 7.97 6.58
N GLN A 73 30.09 9.21 6.71
CA GLN A 73 31.35 9.63 6.11
C GLN A 73 32.58 9.04 6.81
N ASP A 74 32.55 8.88 8.13
CA ASP A 74 33.68 8.36 8.90
C ASP A 74 33.77 6.83 8.86
N VAL A 75 32.65 6.17 9.19
CA VAL A 75 32.57 4.70 9.25
C VAL A 75 32.33 4.10 7.87
N GLY A 76 31.38 4.65 7.10
CA GLY A 76 31.00 4.10 5.80
C GLY A 76 32.10 4.19 4.74
N ARG A 77 32.89 5.26 4.71
CA ARG A 77 34.00 5.42 3.74
C ARG A 77 35.13 4.42 3.89
N GLN A 78 35.21 3.73 5.02
CA GLN A 78 36.16 2.63 5.19
C GLN A 78 35.88 1.49 4.20
N PHE A 79 34.67 1.44 3.64
CA PHE A 79 34.20 0.46 2.66
C PHE A 79 34.01 1.05 1.25
N GLU A 80 34.56 2.24 0.97
CA GLU A 80 34.47 2.88 -0.34
C GLU A 80 34.92 1.94 -1.47
N GLY A 81 34.15 1.91 -2.56
CA GLY A 81 34.36 1.03 -3.70
C GLY A 81 33.72 -0.36 -3.58
N THR A 82 33.05 -0.65 -2.46
CA THR A 82 32.25 -1.88 -2.28
C THR A 82 30.90 -1.75 -3.01
N THR A 83 30.31 -2.89 -3.39
CA THR A 83 28.97 -2.96 -3.97
C THR A 83 28.07 -3.84 -3.10
N ILE A 84 26.92 -3.30 -2.70
CA ILE A 84 25.82 -4.02 -2.04
C ILE A 84 24.74 -4.31 -3.08
N ARG A 85 24.29 -5.56 -3.14
CA ARG A 85 23.23 -6.02 -4.05
C ARG A 85 21.94 -6.28 -3.28
N VAL A 86 20.87 -5.65 -3.74
CA VAL A 86 19.54 -5.74 -3.15
C VAL A 86 18.55 -6.20 -4.21
N VAL A 87 17.69 -7.15 -3.85
CA VAL A 87 16.51 -7.52 -4.65
C VAL A 87 15.25 -7.26 -3.84
N SER A 88 14.31 -6.51 -4.41
CA SER A 88 13.03 -6.18 -3.76
C SER A 88 11.82 -6.24 -4.68
N GLU A 89 10.64 -6.19 -4.07
CA GLU A 89 9.38 -5.93 -4.77
C GLU A 89 9.29 -4.46 -5.23
N GLU A 90 8.48 -4.21 -6.26
CA GLU A 90 8.12 -2.86 -6.74
C GLU A 90 7.04 -2.22 -5.86
N THR A 91 7.40 -1.79 -4.66
CA THR A 91 6.50 -1.05 -3.76
C THR A 91 6.80 0.45 -3.74
N PRO A 92 5.83 1.32 -3.39
CA PRO A 92 6.08 2.74 -3.17
C PRO A 92 7.25 3.04 -2.21
N PRO A 93 7.41 2.35 -1.06
CA PRO A 93 8.58 2.48 -0.20
C PRO A 93 9.91 2.11 -0.88
N SER A 94 9.96 0.99 -1.61
CA SER A 94 11.17 0.57 -2.35
C SER A 94 11.60 1.64 -3.35
N ARG A 95 10.65 2.21 -4.10
CA ARG A 95 10.91 3.33 -5.03
C ARG A 95 11.42 4.59 -4.31
N ALA A 96 10.91 4.89 -3.12
CA ALA A 96 11.38 6.04 -2.35
C ALA A 96 12.86 5.85 -1.96
N ILE A 97 13.22 4.68 -1.45
CA ILE A 97 14.61 4.34 -1.08
C ILE A 97 15.53 4.43 -2.29
N ILE A 98 15.15 3.85 -3.44
CA ILE A 98 15.94 3.88 -4.67
C ILE A 98 16.25 5.31 -5.13
N ASN A 99 15.29 6.22 -5.00
CA ASN A 99 15.47 7.62 -5.38
C ASN A 99 16.33 8.42 -4.40
N LEU A 100 16.41 7.98 -3.14
CA LEU A 100 17.13 8.68 -2.07
C LEU A 100 18.54 8.12 -1.82
N LYS A 101 18.78 6.83 -2.11
CA LYS A 101 20.02 6.12 -1.74
C LYS A 101 21.29 6.81 -2.25
N GLN A 102 21.25 7.43 -3.43
CA GLN A 102 22.42 8.10 -3.99
C GLN A 102 22.88 9.24 -3.08
N ALA A 103 21.98 10.19 -2.79
CA ALA A 103 22.30 11.37 -2.00
C ALA A 103 22.48 11.04 -0.49
N LEU A 104 21.70 10.08 0.01
CA LEU A 104 21.61 9.78 1.43
C LEU A 104 22.56 8.68 1.92
N PHE A 105 23.23 7.96 1.01
CA PHE A 105 24.12 6.85 1.38
C PHE A 105 25.33 6.75 0.45
N GLU A 106 25.14 6.61 -0.87
CA GLU A 106 26.24 6.32 -1.81
C GLU A 106 27.24 7.48 -1.89
N ASP A 107 26.76 8.73 -1.99
CA ASP A 107 27.64 9.92 -2.05
C ASP A 107 28.41 10.16 -0.73
N LEU A 108 27.84 9.74 0.39
CA LEU A 108 28.44 9.91 1.72
C LEU A 108 29.50 8.85 2.00
N THR A 109 29.22 7.60 1.63
CA THR A 109 30.01 6.41 1.98
C THR A 109 30.96 5.96 0.87
N GLY A 110 30.69 6.30 -0.40
CA GLY A 110 31.40 5.75 -1.55
C GLY A 110 31.09 4.27 -1.84
N ILE A 111 30.09 3.70 -1.16
CA ILE A 111 29.54 2.36 -1.43
C ILE A 111 28.51 2.47 -2.54
N THR A 112 28.51 1.52 -3.48
CA THR A 112 27.47 1.40 -4.51
C THR A 112 26.38 0.43 -4.06
N VAL A 113 25.12 0.80 -4.23
CA VAL A 113 23.95 -0.04 -3.96
C VAL A 113 23.28 -0.38 -5.28
N GLU A 114 23.49 -1.61 -5.77
CA GLU A 114 22.79 -2.18 -6.91
C GLU A 114 21.43 -2.71 -6.44
N TRP A 115 20.36 -1.99 -6.76
CA TRP A 115 19.00 -2.34 -6.33
C TRP A 115 18.16 -2.80 -7.53
N GLU A 116 17.85 -4.09 -7.58
CA GLU A 116 16.97 -4.71 -8.58
C GLU A 116 15.54 -4.80 -8.04
N VAL A 117 14.58 -4.33 -8.83
CA VAL A 117 13.15 -4.41 -8.50
C VAL A 117 12.47 -5.38 -9.45
N ILE A 118 11.79 -6.38 -8.91
CA ILE A 118 11.08 -7.42 -9.67
C ILE A 118 9.74 -7.76 -9.00
N PRO A 119 8.79 -8.38 -9.71
CA PRO A 119 7.53 -8.83 -9.10
C PRO A 119 7.76 -9.77 -7.91
N LEU A 120 6.93 -9.70 -6.86
CA LEU A 120 7.10 -10.45 -5.60
C LEU A 120 7.34 -11.95 -5.78
N ALA A 121 6.59 -12.59 -6.68
CA ALA A 121 6.78 -14.02 -6.97
C ALA A 121 8.19 -14.34 -7.50
N GLN A 122 8.81 -13.41 -8.24
CA GLN A 122 10.18 -13.53 -8.72
C GLN A 122 11.19 -13.25 -7.61
N VAL A 123 10.90 -12.31 -6.69
CA VAL A 123 11.70 -12.11 -5.47
C VAL A 123 11.78 -13.41 -4.69
N LEU A 124 10.64 -14.05 -4.38
CA LEU A 124 10.63 -15.34 -3.66
C LEU A 124 11.45 -16.41 -4.36
N ALA A 125 11.32 -16.54 -5.68
CA ALA A 125 12.09 -17.52 -6.46
C ALA A 125 13.60 -17.25 -6.40
N ARG A 126 14.00 -15.97 -6.51
CA ARG A 126 15.41 -15.54 -6.42
C ARG A 126 16.00 -15.87 -5.06
N ILE A 127 15.34 -15.46 -3.98
CA ILE A 127 15.80 -15.70 -2.59
C ILE A 127 15.88 -17.20 -2.31
N SER A 128 14.87 -17.97 -2.73
CA SER A 128 14.85 -19.42 -2.56
C SER A 128 16.04 -20.10 -3.24
N GLN A 129 16.40 -19.65 -4.44
CA GLN A 129 17.55 -20.17 -5.16
C GLN A 129 18.87 -19.77 -4.49
N ASP A 130 18.98 -18.51 -4.07
CA ASP A 130 20.21 -18.00 -3.44
C ASP A 130 20.47 -18.73 -2.12
N ALA A 131 19.47 -18.83 -1.24
CA ALA A 131 19.54 -19.58 0.01
C ALA A 131 19.90 -21.06 -0.20
N ALA A 132 19.24 -21.74 -1.16
CA ALA A 132 19.51 -23.14 -1.45
C ALA A 132 20.93 -23.39 -2.01
N SER A 133 21.46 -22.42 -2.76
CA SER A 133 22.78 -22.52 -3.40
C SER A 133 23.93 -21.99 -2.51
N GLN A 134 23.60 -21.16 -1.51
CA GLN A 134 24.54 -20.47 -0.63
C GLN A 134 25.58 -19.64 -1.39
N LEU A 135 25.21 -19.12 -2.57
CA LEU A 135 26.13 -18.37 -3.43
C LEU A 135 26.28 -16.91 -2.99
N GLY A 136 25.28 -16.35 -2.30
CA GLY A 136 25.29 -14.94 -1.90
C GLY A 136 25.24 -14.03 -3.12
N ALA A 137 24.36 -14.33 -4.08
CA ALA A 137 24.20 -13.49 -5.26
C ALA A 137 23.60 -12.12 -4.92
N ASN A 138 22.87 -12.01 -3.81
CA ASN A 138 22.46 -10.75 -3.21
C ASN A 138 22.89 -10.67 -1.74
N ASP A 139 23.14 -9.45 -1.28
CA ASP A 139 23.59 -9.16 0.09
C ASP A 139 22.40 -8.87 1.01
N ILE A 140 21.35 -8.22 0.48
CA ILE A 140 20.13 -7.86 1.22
C ILE A 140 18.90 -8.35 0.44
N TYR A 141 17.96 -8.93 1.17
CA TYR A 141 16.70 -9.43 0.62
C TYR A 141 15.51 -8.69 1.20
N TYR A 142 14.56 -8.34 0.35
CA TYR A 142 13.19 -8.03 0.77
C TYR A 142 12.48 -9.33 1.16
N LEU A 143 11.99 -9.40 2.40
CA LEU A 143 11.27 -10.55 2.92
C LEU A 143 9.85 -10.14 3.28
N ASP A 144 8.89 -10.72 2.58
CA ASP A 144 7.47 -10.60 2.93
C ASP A 144 7.19 -11.31 4.27
N GLN A 145 6.23 -10.80 5.03
CA GLN A 145 5.82 -11.34 6.33
C GLN A 145 5.50 -12.84 6.29
N ALA A 146 4.92 -13.33 5.20
CA ALA A 146 4.54 -14.75 5.08
C ALA A 146 5.76 -15.67 4.87
N TRP A 147 6.94 -15.11 4.63
CA TRP A 147 8.16 -15.88 4.36
C TRP A 147 9.10 -15.96 5.55
N VAL A 148 8.79 -15.27 6.64
CA VAL A 148 9.69 -15.10 7.79
C VAL A 148 10.13 -16.46 8.35
N GLY A 149 9.19 -17.35 8.65
CA GLY A 149 9.48 -18.69 9.14
C GLY A 149 10.23 -19.57 8.14
N ARG A 150 10.14 -19.28 6.84
CA ARG A 150 10.85 -20.03 5.79
C ARG A 150 12.34 -19.71 5.74
N PHE A 151 12.71 -18.45 5.97
CA PHE A 151 14.09 -17.95 5.84
C PHE A 151 14.75 -17.61 7.19
N ILE A 152 14.15 -18.03 8.30
CA ILE A 152 14.67 -17.81 9.65
C ILE A 152 16.12 -18.31 9.84
N ASN A 153 16.52 -19.37 9.13
CA ASN A 153 17.87 -19.93 9.21
C ASN A 153 18.85 -19.30 8.22
N ASP A 154 18.38 -18.47 7.29
CA ASP A 154 19.16 -17.89 6.19
C ASP A 154 19.40 -16.38 6.37
N THR A 155 19.04 -15.84 7.54
CA THR A 155 19.12 -14.42 7.90
C THR A 155 20.00 -14.21 9.13
N PHE A 156 20.36 -12.96 9.43
CA PHE A 156 21.03 -12.57 10.67
C PHE A 156 20.07 -11.78 11.55
N ASP A 157 20.22 -11.92 12.86
CA ASP A 157 19.45 -11.07 13.78
C ASP A 157 20.07 -9.67 13.83
N PRO A 158 19.35 -8.62 13.41
CA PRO A 158 19.88 -7.27 13.41
C PRO A 158 20.28 -6.78 14.82
N ARG A 159 19.63 -7.28 15.88
CA ARG A 159 19.95 -6.93 17.27
C ARG A 159 21.32 -7.46 17.66
N GLU A 160 21.59 -8.72 17.29
CA GLU A 160 22.90 -9.34 17.51
C GLU A 160 24.00 -8.63 16.71
N LEU A 161 23.72 -8.22 15.46
CA LEU A 161 24.68 -7.48 14.65
C LEU A 161 25.05 -6.13 15.29
N ILE A 162 24.06 -5.38 15.77
CA ILE A 162 24.28 -4.11 16.49
C ILE A 162 25.12 -4.32 17.76
N GLU A 163 24.82 -5.36 18.54
CA GLU A 163 25.55 -5.66 19.77
C GLU A 163 27.01 -6.12 19.50
N GLN A 164 27.21 -6.94 18.47
CA GLN A 164 28.53 -7.49 18.13
C GLN A 164 29.44 -6.50 17.42
N GLN A 165 28.87 -5.53 16.70
CA GLN A 165 29.60 -4.54 15.91
C GLN A 165 29.15 -3.10 16.27
N PRO A 166 29.34 -2.65 17.52
CA PRO A 166 28.85 -1.35 17.97
C PRO A 166 29.49 -0.17 17.21
N ASP A 167 30.71 -0.35 16.71
CA ASP A 167 31.39 0.67 15.89
C ASP A 167 30.76 0.83 14.49
N LEU A 168 30.02 -0.19 14.02
CA LEU A 168 29.25 -0.17 12.76
C LEU A 168 27.76 0.10 12.98
N ALA A 169 27.32 0.25 14.23
CA ALA A 169 25.93 0.58 14.53
C ALA A 169 25.67 2.08 14.29
N MET A 170 24.53 2.40 13.68
CA MET A 170 24.12 3.78 13.51
C MET A 170 23.97 4.44 14.90
N PRO A 171 24.52 5.65 15.11
CA PRO A 171 24.45 6.29 16.42
C PRO A 171 23.00 6.58 16.80
N ASN A 172 22.68 6.35 18.08
CA ASN A 172 21.33 6.52 18.63
C ASN A 172 20.25 5.69 17.92
N TYR A 173 20.61 4.57 17.28
CA TYR A 173 19.61 3.65 16.71
C TYR A 173 18.75 3.05 17.83
N ASP A 174 17.46 3.33 17.77
CA ASP A 174 16.47 2.82 18.72
C ASP A 174 15.58 1.80 18.01
N ILE A 175 15.81 0.52 18.28
CA ILE A 175 14.99 -0.55 17.70
C ILE A 175 13.58 -0.60 18.33
N ASP A 176 13.41 -0.03 19.53
CA ASP A 176 12.13 0.02 20.21
C ASP A 176 11.24 1.17 19.70
N ASP A 177 11.77 2.04 18.83
CA ASP A 177 11.01 3.10 18.14
C ASP A 177 10.17 2.57 16.96
N PHE A 178 10.39 1.31 16.54
CA PHE A 178 9.44 0.65 15.64
C PHE A 178 8.11 0.40 16.35
N LEU A 179 7.01 0.43 15.59
CA LEU A 179 5.72 -0.04 16.09
C LEU A 179 5.86 -1.51 16.54
N PRO A 180 5.55 -1.85 17.80
CA PRO A 180 5.78 -3.21 18.33
C PRO A 180 5.20 -4.33 17.46
N PRO A 181 4.00 -4.21 16.84
CA PRO A 181 3.49 -5.25 15.95
C PRO A 181 4.41 -5.57 14.76
N LEU A 182 5.19 -4.61 14.25
CA LEU A 182 6.12 -4.84 13.15
C LEU A 182 7.33 -5.65 13.58
N THR A 183 7.89 -5.35 14.74
CA THR A 183 9.04 -6.10 15.26
C THR A 183 8.61 -7.45 15.79
N GLU A 184 7.51 -7.53 16.53
CA GLU A 184 7.04 -8.75 17.21
C GLU A 184 6.35 -9.75 16.28
N HIS A 185 5.54 -9.30 15.31
CA HIS A 185 4.69 -10.19 14.51
C HIS A 185 5.08 -10.28 13.03
N ILE A 186 5.84 -9.30 12.51
CA ILE A 186 6.23 -9.26 11.11
C ILE A 186 7.70 -9.63 10.93
N ALA A 187 8.59 -9.06 11.73
CA ALA A 187 10.03 -9.24 11.57
C ALA A 187 10.63 -10.35 12.45
N THR A 188 9.86 -10.93 13.36
CA THR A 188 10.34 -11.93 14.33
C THR A 188 9.61 -13.25 14.18
N TYR A 189 10.36 -14.35 14.30
CA TYR A 189 9.81 -15.71 14.41
C TYR A 189 10.50 -16.46 15.53
N GLY A 190 9.73 -16.87 16.53
CA GLY A 190 10.27 -17.31 17.81
C GLY A 190 11.06 -16.17 18.47
N ASP A 191 12.30 -16.44 18.89
CA ASP A 191 13.14 -15.44 19.55
C ASP A 191 14.00 -14.61 18.58
N LYS A 192 13.99 -14.91 17.28
CA LYS A 192 14.90 -14.31 16.30
C LYS A 192 14.18 -13.31 15.39
N MET A 193 14.73 -12.11 15.31
CA MET A 193 14.35 -11.10 14.33
C MET A 193 15.13 -11.38 13.04
N ILE A 194 14.47 -11.38 11.88
CA ILE A 194 15.09 -11.78 10.61
C ILE A 194 15.57 -10.62 9.75
N GLY A 195 15.21 -9.40 10.13
CA GLY A 195 15.52 -8.18 9.38
C GLY A 195 14.80 -6.97 9.96
N PHE A 196 15.13 -5.79 9.43
CA PHE A 196 14.47 -4.55 9.83
C PHE A 196 13.15 -4.36 9.08
N PRO A 197 12.06 -3.97 9.75
CA PRO A 197 10.85 -3.51 9.06
C PRO A 197 11.19 -2.32 8.15
N CYS A 198 10.89 -2.45 6.87
CA CYS A 198 11.09 -1.38 5.88
C CYS A 198 9.79 -0.90 5.23
N ASP A 199 8.68 -1.56 5.58
CA ASP A 199 7.33 -1.29 5.09
C ASP A 199 6.32 -1.55 6.21
N VAL A 200 5.17 -0.88 6.13
CA VAL A 200 4.03 -1.01 7.06
C VAL A 200 2.79 -1.40 6.25
N PRO A 201 2.67 -2.67 5.84
CA PRO A 201 1.54 -3.13 5.05
C PRO A 201 0.32 -3.29 5.97
N ILE A 202 -0.51 -2.25 6.05
CA ILE A 202 -1.77 -2.29 6.80
C ILE A 202 -2.95 -2.05 5.86
N PHE A 203 -4.02 -2.81 6.07
CA PHE A 203 -5.31 -2.51 5.46
C PHE A 203 -5.88 -1.23 6.07
N MET A 204 -6.31 -0.32 5.20
CA MET A 204 -6.97 0.93 5.56
C MET A 204 -8.29 1.05 4.79
N TYR A 205 -9.25 1.73 5.40
CA TYR A 205 -10.52 2.05 4.74
C TYR A 205 -10.41 3.40 4.03
N PHE A 206 -10.69 3.42 2.74
CA PHE A 206 -10.77 4.63 1.94
C PHE A 206 -12.13 4.77 1.28
N TYR A 207 -12.61 5.99 1.17
CA TYR A 207 -13.89 6.29 0.53
C TYR A 207 -13.80 7.55 -0.34
N ARG A 208 -14.72 7.66 -1.30
CA ARG A 208 -14.86 8.83 -2.17
C ARG A 208 -15.72 9.90 -1.52
N SER A 209 -15.09 10.94 -1.00
CA SER A 209 -15.76 12.04 -0.28
C SER A 209 -16.84 12.74 -1.11
N ASP A 210 -16.66 12.84 -2.43
CA ASP A 210 -17.64 13.41 -3.35
C ASP A 210 -18.88 12.54 -3.50
N ILE A 211 -18.71 11.21 -3.57
CA ILE A 211 -19.82 10.25 -3.65
C ILE A 211 -20.57 10.19 -2.32
N TYR A 212 -19.85 10.11 -1.22
CA TYR A 212 -20.43 10.05 0.12
C TYR A 212 -21.21 11.33 0.44
N GLY A 213 -20.64 12.50 0.11
CA GLY A 213 -21.32 13.78 0.26
C GLY A 213 -22.56 13.92 -0.62
N GLU A 214 -22.57 13.40 -1.85
CA GLU A 214 -23.76 13.39 -2.72
C GLU A 214 -24.88 12.51 -2.15
N MET A 215 -24.52 11.37 -1.55
CA MET A 215 -25.45 10.38 -1.02
C MET A 215 -25.84 10.60 0.45
N GLY A 216 -25.18 11.53 1.14
CA GLY A 216 -25.37 11.75 2.58
C GLY A 216 -24.90 10.57 3.43
N LEU A 217 -23.86 9.85 2.97
CA LEU A 217 -23.25 8.74 3.68
C LEU A 217 -22.11 9.25 4.55
N GLU A 218 -22.00 8.66 5.74
CA GLU A 218 -20.80 8.75 6.57
C GLU A 218 -19.95 7.48 6.37
N PRO A 219 -18.63 7.51 6.64
CA PRO A 219 -17.78 6.33 6.59
C PRO A 219 -18.38 5.18 7.40
N ALA A 220 -18.40 3.97 6.83
CA ALA A 220 -18.93 2.79 7.48
C ALA A 220 -18.18 2.49 8.79
N THR A 221 -18.93 2.18 9.84
CA THR A 221 -18.42 1.81 11.17
C THR A 221 -18.59 0.33 11.45
N THR A 222 -19.40 -0.38 10.67
CA THR A 222 -19.56 -1.84 10.72
C THR A 222 -19.41 -2.48 9.34
N MET A 223 -19.17 -3.80 9.30
CA MET A 223 -19.13 -4.55 8.04
C MET A 223 -20.49 -4.51 7.32
N GLU A 224 -21.60 -4.57 8.05
CA GLU A 224 -22.94 -4.45 7.45
C GLU A 224 -23.15 -3.09 6.76
N GLU A 225 -22.67 -2.00 7.38
CA GLU A 225 -22.69 -0.68 6.78
C GLU A 225 -21.79 -0.63 5.53
N TYR A 226 -20.59 -1.19 5.59
CA TYR A 226 -19.67 -1.22 4.45
C TYR A 226 -20.31 -1.92 3.24
N LEU A 227 -20.92 -3.09 3.44
CA LEU A 227 -21.65 -3.82 2.41
C LEU A 227 -22.87 -3.04 1.88
N SER A 228 -23.63 -2.40 2.77
CA SER A 228 -24.79 -1.57 2.42
C SER A 228 -24.38 -0.37 1.56
N HIS A 229 -23.28 0.29 1.91
CA HIS A 229 -22.72 1.41 1.14
C HIS A 229 -22.25 0.93 -0.24
N ALA A 230 -21.59 -0.24 -0.33
CA ALA A 230 -21.16 -0.82 -1.59
C ALA A 230 -22.36 -1.07 -2.51
N ARG A 231 -23.43 -1.67 -1.98
CA ARG A 231 -24.69 -1.86 -2.72
C ARG A 231 -25.28 -0.54 -3.21
N THR A 232 -25.43 0.43 -2.31
CA THR A 232 -26.06 1.73 -2.60
C THR A 232 -25.31 2.48 -3.69
N ILE A 233 -23.98 2.55 -3.58
CA ILE A 233 -23.14 3.22 -4.58
C ILE A 233 -23.21 2.49 -5.92
N ASN A 234 -23.14 1.16 -5.91
CA ASN A 234 -23.17 0.36 -7.13
C ASN A 234 -24.50 0.51 -7.88
N GLU A 235 -25.63 0.41 -7.17
CA GLU A 235 -26.97 0.62 -7.76
C GLU A 235 -27.12 2.01 -8.40
N ALA A 236 -26.51 3.03 -7.79
CA ALA A 236 -26.59 4.41 -8.27
C ALA A 236 -25.61 4.72 -9.41
N MET A 237 -24.45 4.05 -9.47
CA MET A 237 -23.30 4.53 -10.27
C MET A 237 -22.67 3.51 -11.21
N ALA A 238 -23.00 2.21 -11.12
CA ALA A 238 -22.33 1.19 -11.92
C ALA A 238 -22.45 1.43 -13.44
N ALA A 239 -23.57 1.99 -13.89
CA ALA A 239 -23.78 2.36 -15.30
C ALA A 239 -22.82 3.47 -15.79
N ASP A 240 -22.27 4.28 -14.88
CA ASP A 240 -21.28 5.31 -15.16
C ASP A 240 -19.83 4.79 -15.04
N GLY A 241 -19.66 3.51 -14.69
CA GLY A 241 -18.34 2.89 -14.50
C GLY A 241 -17.73 3.08 -13.10
N THR A 242 -18.51 3.57 -12.13
CA THR A 242 -18.11 3.60 -10.71
C THR A 242 -18.93 2.58 -9.93
N TYR A 243 -18.23 1.69 -9.23
CA TYR A 243 -18.78 0.54 -8.53
C TYR A 243 -18.75 0.79 -7.01
N GLY A 244 -19.47 -0.06 -6.29
CA GLY A 244 -19.55 0.02 -4.84
C GLY A 244 -18.19 -0.10 -4.17
N THR A 245 -17.41 -1.08 -4.62
CA THR A 245 -16.03 -1.28 -4.18
C THR A 245 -15.19 -1.98 -5.25
N VAL A 246 -13.93 -2.26 -4.95
CA VAL A 246 -13.00 -3.02 -5.80
C VAL A 246 -12.16 -3.94 -4.90
N GLY A 247 -11.93 -5.18 -5.32
CA GLY A 247 -11.11 -6.16 -4.59
C GLY A 247 -9.88 -6.61 -5.38
N GLN A 248 -9.10 -7.52 -4.80
CA GLN A 248 -7.92 -8.15 -5.42
C GLN A 248 -8.23 -9.63 -5.69
N MET A 249 -9.00 -9.93 -6.73
CA MET A 249 -9.59 -11.27 -6.91
C MET A 249 -8.89 -12.15 -7.96
N GLN A 250 -7.65 -11.83 -8.33
CA GLN A 250 -6.89 -12.61 -9.32
C GLN A 250 -6.54 -14.01 -8.81
N SER A 251 -7.12 -15.03 -9.45
CA SER A 251 -6.84 -16.43 -9.13
C SER A 251 -5.37 -16.80 -9.39
N GLY A 252 -4.78 -17.54 -8.45
CA GLY A 252 -3.38 -17.96 -8.51
C GLY A 252 -2.37 -16.88 -8.13
N HIS A 253 -2.84 -15.67 -7.80
CA HIS A 253 -2.01 -14.59 -7.30
C HIS A 253 -2.11 -14.49 -5.77
N TYR A 254 -1.01 -14.11 -5.11
CA TYR A 254 -0.93 -14.04 -3.65
C TYR A 254 -1.91 -13.02 -3.05
N SER A 255 -2.14 -11.90 -3.75
CA SER A 255 -3.10 -10.85 -3.36
C SER A 255 -4.51 -11.36 -3.02
N LEU A 256 -4.98 -12.41 -3.71
CA LEU A 256 -6.31 -12.97 -3.44
C LEU A 256 -6.39 -13.61 -2.07
N GLU A 257 -5.31 -14.24 -1.60
CA GLU A 257 -5.25 -14.79 -0.25
C GLU A 257 -5.31 -13.67 0.79
N CYS A 258 -4.55 -12.59 0.59
CA CYS A 258 -4.56 -11.44 1.50
C CYS A 258 -5.91 -10.71 1.55
N ASP A 259 -6.54 -10.50 0.39
CA ASP A 259 -7.86 -9.87 0.30
C ASP A 259 -8.93 -10.76 0.95
N MET A 260 -8.88 -12.07 0.71
CA MET A 260 -9.80 -13.03 1.35
C MET A 260 -9.64 -13.06 2.87
N THR A 261 -8.41 -13.08 3.40
CA THR A 261 -8.17 -13.17 4.85
C THR A 261 -8.67 -11.95 5.60
N ALA A 262 -8.62 -10.76 4.99
CA ALA A 262 -9.25 -9.56 5.57
C ALA A 262 -10.74 -9.80 5.90
N TRP A 263 -11.50 -10.35 4.94
CA TRP A 263 -12.94 -10.63 5.14
C TRP A 263 -13.18 -11.79 6.10
N VAL A 264 -12.36 -12.84 6.04
CA VAL A 264 -12.44 -13.99 6.95
C VAL A 264 -12.21 -13.57 8.40
N TRP A 265 -11.14 -12.80 8.67
CA TRP A 265 -10.81 -12.32 10.01
C TRP A 265 -11.86 -11.35 10.55
N SER A 266 -12.43 -10.51 9.69
CA SER A 266 -13.52 -9.59 10.08
C SER A 266 -14.82 -10.29 10.49
N HIS A 267 -14.97 -11.57 10.20
CA HIS A 267 -16.14 -12.38 10.54
C HIS A 267 -15.82 -13.51 11.53
N GLY A 268 -14.66 -13.45 12.21
CA GLY A 268 -14.28 -14.38 13.27
C GLY A 268 -13.68 -15.69 12.78
N GLY A 269 -13.40 -15.82 11.49
CA GLY A 269 -12.64 -16.94 10.94
C GLY A 269 -11.14 -16.76 11.15
N SER A 270 -10.37 -17.82 10.88
CA SER A 270 -8.91 -17.77 10.77
C SER A 270 -8.43 -18.76 9.73
N VAL A 271 -7.17 -18.66 9.32
CA VAL A 271 -6.52 -19.67 8.49
C VAL A 271 -6.24 -20.92 9.31
N PHE A 272 -5.77 -20.75 10.55
CA PHE A 272 -5.39 -21.83 11.45
C PHE A 272 -6.18 -21.81 12.76
N THR A 273 -6.38 -23.00 13.32
CA THR A 273 -6.72 -23.21 14.73
C THR A 273 -5.48 -23.07 15.61
N ALA A 274 -5.66 -22.99 16.94
CA ALA A 274 -4.57 -22.94 17.92
C ALA A 274 -3.56 -24.10 17.82
N ASP A 275 -3.98 -25.28 17.37
CA ASP A 275 -3.11 -26.45 17.16
C ASP A 275 -2.47 -26.50 15.75
N GLY A 276 -2.55 -25.41 14.99
CA GLY A 276 -1.92 -25.27 13.66
C GLY A 276 -2.65 -26.00 12.53
N MET A 277 -3.88 -26.45 12.77
CA MET A 277 -4.70 -27.12 11.75
C MET A 277 -5.47 -26.10 10.91
N CYS A 278 -5.72 -26.41 9.64
CA CYS A 278 -6.51 -25.53 8.77
C CYS A 278 -7.95 -25.38 9.28
N SER A 279 -8.43 -24.13 9.36
CA SER A 279 -9.78 -23.77 9.83
C SER A 279 -10.62 -22.99 8.80
N LEU A 280 -10.16 -22.92 7.55
CA LEU A 280 -10.85 -22.17 6.48
C LEU A 280 -12.22 -22.74 6.08
N ASN A 281 -12.59 -23.92 6.59
CA ASN A 281 -13.90 -24.54 6.39
C ASN A 281 -14.84 -24.43 7.60
N ASP A 282 -14.45 -23.69 8.65
CA ASP A 282 -15.32 -23.39 9.78
C ASP A 282 -16.45 -22.43 9.40
N ALA A 283 -17.51 -22.38 10.21
CA ALA A 283 -18.70 -21.57 9.93
C ALA A 283 -18.37 -20.07 9.78
N GLU A 284 -17.46 -19.55 10.60
CA GLU A 284 -17.01 -18.16 10.60
C GLU A 284 -16.17 -17.84 9.35
N ALA A 285 -15.28 -18.76 8.95
CA ALA A 285 -14.49 -18.61 7.73
C ALA A 285 -15.39 -18.63 6.48
N VAL A 286 -16.36 -19.56 6.42
CA VAL A 286 -17.37 -19.60 5.35
C VAL A 286 -18.18 -18.31 5.31
N THR A 287 -18.55 -17.76 6.47
CA THR A 287 -19.28 -16.49 6.57
C THR A 287 -18.47 -15.33 5.97
N GLY A 288 -17.18 -15.21 6.30
CA GLY A 288 -16.33 -14.17 5.72
C GLY A 288 -16.13 -14.31 4.22
N VAL A 289 -15.99 -15.54 3.71
CA VAL A 289 -15.92 -15.80 2.26
C VAL A 289 -17.24 -15.47 1.57
N ASP A 290 -18.39 -15.81 2.16
CA ASP A 290 -19.69 -15.46 1.60
C ASP A 290 -19.92 -13.95 1.58
N TYR A 291 -19.43 -13.22 2.59
CA TYR A 291 -19.41 -11.76 2.61
C TYR A 291 -18.56 -11.18 1.46
N MET A 292 -17.35 -11.71 1.24
CA MET A 292 -16.50 -11.32 0.10
C MET A 292 -17.21 -11.58 -1.24
N ARG A 293 -17.91 -12.72 -1.37
CA ARG A 293 -18.68 -13.06 -2.58
C ARG A 293 -19.87 -12.14 -2.78
N GLU A 294 -20.50 -11.66 -1.70
CA GLU A 294 -21.53 -10.65 -1.82
C GLU A 294 -20.94 -9.32 -2.29
N LEU A 295 -19.83 -8.87 -1.72
CA LEU A 295 -19.12 -7.67 -2.17
C LEU A 295 -18.74 -7.73 -3.65
N GLN A 296 -18.31 -8.91 -4.15
CA GLN A 296 -17.99 -9.12 -5.56
C GLN A 296 -19.13 -8.72 -6.51
N THR A 297 -20.39 -8.83 -6.08
CA THR A 297 -21.54 -8.42 -6.90
C THR A 297 -21.64 -6.90 -7.12
N TYR A 298 -20.90 -6.13 -6.33
CA TYR A 298 -20.80 -4.66 -6.38
C TYR A 298 -19.41 -4.18 -6.84
N MET A 299 -18.63 -5.06 -7.48
CA MET A 299 -17.31 -4.78 -8.04
C MET A 299 -17.36 -4.77 -9.58
N PRO A 300 -16.34 -4.22 -10.27
CA PRO A 300 -16.20 -4.37 -11.71
C PRO A 300 -16.15 -5.84 -12.14
N ALA A 301 -16.74 -6.18 -13.29
CA ALA A 301 -16.72 -7.56 -13.81
C ALA A 301 -15.29 -8.11 -14.04
N ALA A 302 -14.32 -7.22 -14.28
CA ALA A 302 -12.91 -7.56 -14.46
C ALA A 302 -12.14 -7.79 -13.14
N VAL A 303 -12.78 -7.67 -11.97
CA VAL A 303 -12.09 -7.75 -10.66
C VAL A 303 -11.35 -9.08 -10.44
N THR A 304 -11.79 -10.16 -11.08
CA THR A 304 -11.11 -11.47 -11.05
C THR A 304 -9.78 -11.51 -11.81
N THR A 305 -9.39 -10.39 -12.40
CA THR A 305 -8.08 -10.17 -13.06
C THR A 305 -7.23 -9.16 -12.31
N TYR A 306 -7.70 -8.63 -11.19
CA TYR A 306 -7.01 -7.58 -10.45
C TYR A 306 -6.18 -8.21 -9.32
N ASP A 307 -4.87 -8.01 -9.40
CA ASP A 307 -3.93 -8.10 -8.29
C ASP A 307 -3.82 -6.73 -7.58
N TRP A 308 -2.75 -6.49 -6.81
CA TRP A 308 -2.49 -5.21 -6.14
C TRP A 308 -2.53 -4.03 -7.13
N GLY A 309 -1.72 -4.11 -8.19
CA GLY A 309 -1.62 -3.06 -9.20
C GLY A 309 -2.90 -2.88 -10.02
N GLY A 310 -3.62 -3.97 -10.30
CA GLY A 310 -4.93 -3.94 -10.95
C GLY A 310 -5.98 -3.18 -10.13
N GLN A 311 -6.06 -3.46 -8.82
CA GLN A 311 -6.97 -2.76 -7.92
C GLN A 311 -6.58 -1.29 -7.78
N ALA A 312 -5.30 -0.99 -7.56
CA ALA A 312 -4.78 0.37 -7.45
C ALA A 312 -5.10 1.20 -8.69
N THR A 313 -4.88 0.63 -9.89
CA THR A 313 -5.20 1.27 -11.17
C THR A 313 -6.70 1.49 -11.33
N ALA A 314 -7.55 0.54 -10.94
CA ALA A 314 -9.00 0.68 -11.02
C ALA A 314 -9.50 1.83 -10.13
N ILE A 315 -8.98 1.96 -8.91
CA ILE A 315 -9.30 3.07 -7.99
C ILE A 315 -8.82 4.39 -8.58
N GLN A 316 -7.58 4.44 -9.08
CA GLN A 316 -7.01 5.60 -9.75
C GLN A 316 -7.85 6.06 -10.96
N GLN A 317 -8.51 5.13 -11.64
CA GLN A 317 -9.44 5.40 -12.75
C GLN A 317 -10.86 5.79 -12.30
N GLY A 318 -11.13 5.82 -10.99
CA GLY A 318 -12.42 6.22 -10.43
C GLY A 318 -13.46 5.10 -10.37
N GLN A 319 -13.04 3.83 -10.46
CA GLN A 319 -13.96 2.69 -10.46
C GLN A 319 -14.45 2.32 -9.06
N GLY A 320 -13.79 2.72 -7.98
CA GLY A 320 -14.21 2.41 -6.60
C GLY A 320 -14.87 3.60 -5.91
N GLY A 321 -16.06 3.40 -5.35
CA GLY A 321 -16.68 4.37 -4.42
C GLY A 321 -16.13 4.29 -3.00
N GLN A 322 -15.70 3.10 -2.60
CA GLN A 322 -14.98 2.83 -1.36
C GLN A 322 -14.12 1.57 -1.49
N VAL A 323 -13.13 1.40 -0.62
CA VAL A 323 -12.24 0.24 -0.63
C VAL A 323 -11.59 0.04 0.74
N ILE A 324 -11.43 -1.21 1.15
CA ILE A 324 -10.51 -1.63 2.20
C ILE A 324 -9.33 -2.32 1.50
N THR A 325 -8.13 -1.74 1.58
CA THR A 325 -6.92 -2.25 0.91
C THR A 325 -5.66 -1.71 1.58
N TRP A 326 -4.49 -2.15 1.14
CA TRP A 326 -3.18 -1.67 1.61
C TRP A 326 -3.06 -0.15 1.46
N GLY A 327 -2.57 0.52 2.51
CA GLY A 327 -2.51 1.98 2.56
C GLY A 327 -1.48 2.64 1.64
N GLU A 328 -0.53 1.88 1.11
CA GLU A 328 0.64 2.39 0.38
C GLU A 328 0.32 3.09 -0.95
N ASP A 329 -0.80 2.74 -1.59
CA ASP A 329 -1.21 3.33 -2.87
C ASP A 329 -1.90 4.70 -2.71
N PHE A 330 -2.29 5.08 -1.49
CA PHE A 330 -3.05 6.30 -1.24
C PHE A 330 -2.37 7.57 -1.78
N PRO A 331 -1.05 7.80 -1.57
CA PRO A 331 -0.35 8.94 -2.18
C PRO A 331 -0.39 8.93 -3.71
N GLY A 332 -0.41 7.73 -4.33
CA GLY A 332 -0.54 7.57 -5.77
C GLY A 332 -1.91 8.02 -6.29
N TRP A 333 -2.97 7.75 -5.55
CA TRP A 333 -4.33 8.19 -5.89
C TRP A 333 -4.54 9.70 -5.74
N ASP A 334 -3.75 10.38 -4.91
CA ASP A 334 -3.84 11.84 -4.78
C ASP A 334 -3.03 12.61 -5.86
N ASN A 335 -2.34 11.91 -6.77
CA ASN A 335 -1.57 12.55 -7.83
C ASN A 335 -2.47 13.16 -8.94
N PRO A 336 -2.51 14.51 -9.10
CA PRO A 336 -3.39 15.16 -10.05
C PRO A 336 -3.00 14.93 -11.52
N ASP A 337 -1.79 14.47 -11.82
CA ASP A 337 -1.33 14.28 -13.20
C ASP A 337 -1.88 13.01 -13.85
N ASN A 338 -2.22 12.00 -13.05
CA ASN A 338 -2.61 10.68 -13.55
C ASN A 338 -3.77 10.02 -12.78
N SER A 339 -4.30 10.61 -11.71
CA SER A 339 -5.43 10.06 -10.96
C SER A 339 -6.74 10.82 -11.24
N GLN A 340 -7.80 10.07 -11.55
CA GLN A 340 -9.16 10.61 -11.66
C GLN A 340 -9.80 10.89 -10.28
N VAL A 341 -9.16 10.44 -9.20
CA VAL A 341 -9.64 10.58 -7.82
C VAL A 341 -8.75 11.46 -6.95
N SER A 342 -7.83 12.24 -7.56
CA SER A 342 -6.99 13.19 -6.83
C SER A 342 -7.84 14.18 -6.03
N GLY A 343 -7.58 14.23 -4.72
CA GLY A 343 -8.28 15.01 -3.73
C GLY A 343 -9.67 14.53 -3.38
N LEU A 344 -10.05 13.31 -3.79
CA LEU A 344 -11.40 12.76 -3.57
C LEU A 344 -11.40 11.53 -2.67
N MET A 345 -10.28 10.79 -2.59
CA MET A 345 -10.14 9.67 -1.66
C MET A 345 -9.80 10.21 -0.26
N GLU A 346 -10.53 9.75 0.74
CA GLU A 346 -10.30 10.08 2.15
C GLU A 346 -10.11 8.78 2.95
N PRO A 347 -9.16 8.73 3.89
CA PRO A 347 -9.04 7.61 4.81
C PRO A 347 -10.10 7.69 5.92
N ALA A 348 -10.47 6.53 6.46
CA ALA A 348 -11.30 6.39 7.65
C ALA A 348 -10.81 5.20 8.49
N PRO A 349 -11.17 5.12 9.78
CA PRO A 349 -10.97 3.91 10.57
C PRO A 349 -11.62 2.70 9.89
N LEU A 350 -11.00 1.53 9.98
CA LEU A 350 -11.62 0.29 9.52
C LEU A 350 -12.97 0.09 10.23
N PRO A 351 -14.01 -0.39 9.52
CA PRO A 351 -15.24 -0.82 10.17
C PRO A 351 -14.93 -1.92 11.20
N ALA A 352 -15.70 -1.94 12.28
CA ALA A 352 -15.54 -2.96 13.30
C ALA A 352 -15.80 -4.35 12.72
N ASN A 353 -15.00 -5.33 13.14
CA ASN A 353 -15.23 -6.73 12.84
C ASN A 353 -16.63 -7.14 13.33
N ALA A 354 -17.37 -7.88 12.50
CA ALA A 354 -18.65 -8.46 12.89
C ALA A 354 -18.47 -9.48 14.02
N THR A 355 -17.37 -10.23 13.99
CA THR A 355 -16.91 -11.11 15.07
C THR A 355 -15.40 -11.20 14.98
N GLN A 356 -14.70 -11.35 16.11
CA GLN A 356 -13.25 -11.46 16.14
C GLN A 356 -12.84 -12.73 16.89
N ARG A 357 -12.08 -13.61 16.23
CA ARG A 357 -11.45 -14.76 16.88
C ARG A 357 -10.32 -14.26 17.80
N PRO A 358 -10.25 -14.71 19.06
CA PRO A 358 -9.13 -14.38 19.93
C PRO A 358 -7.80 -14.86 19.34
N ALA A 359 -6.71 -14.10 19.53
CA ALA A 359 -5.38 -14.48 19.02
C ALA A 359 -4.94 -15.87 19.51
N ALA A 360 -5.22 -16.21 20.78
CA ALA A 360 -4.93 -17.51 21.37
C ALA A 360 -5.65 -18.70 20.70
N GLU A 361 -6.66 -18.45 19.87
CA GLU A 361 -7.42 -19.48 19.16
C GLU A 361 -7.05 -19.58 17.67
N ALA A 362 -6.21 -18.67 17.17
CA ALA A 362 -6.00 -18.45 15.75
C ALA A 362 -4.63 -18.94 15.21
N GLY A 363 -3.86 -19.66 16.03
CA GLY A 363 -2.63 -20.34 15.59
C GLY A 363 -1.45 -19.41 15.28
N PHE A 364 -1.41 -18.24 15.92
CA PHE A 364 -0.39 -17.18 15.71
C PHE A 364 0.82 -17.25 16.65
N GLU A 365 1.01 -18.35 17.40
CA GLU A 365 2.18 -18.52 18.30
C GLU A 365 3.44 -19.06 17.62
#